data_AF-A0A2N1Z8G1-F1
#
_entry.id   AF-A0A2N1Z8G1-F1
#
_cell.length_a   1.000
_cell.length_b   1.000
_cell.length_c   1.000
_cell.angle_alpha   90.00
_cell.angle_beta   90.00
_cell.angle_gamma   90.00
#
_symmetry.space_group_name_H-M   'P 1'
#
loop_
_entity.id
_entity.type
_entity.pdbx_description
1 polymer ?
#
loop_
_entity_poly.entity_id
_entity_poly.type
_entity_poly.pdbx_seq_one_letter_code
_entity_poly.pdbx_strand_id
1 'polypeptide(L)'
;MPTADKIRWLKKEHAEWLWAFRYMKDNAYLAIDRNIKYVLSGREPSHEIVEEIIHDLRKTEYGRDFIRRLRNALRQHRYRSASNGKKISTFALPTQTKQTLHDNARHQGKSESSLVAEALDQSDKLIEEYRQQEQRLKEKHELELKLAKQRIELLEVKHHEAMRQIQMLTTRLTTWELALEAEHPEIPIDKNAVHKTSKKKIRVIKKAIKTAEERWRFLQPRL
;
A
#
# COMPACT_ATOMS: atom_id res chain seq x y z
N MET A 1 50.55 -9.32 47.75
CA MET A 1 49.98 -8.81 46.49
C MET A 1 48.64 -8.16 46.80
N PRO A 2 48.50 -6.84 46.78
CA PRO A 2 47.22 -6.20 47.05
C PRO A 2 46.29 -6.49 45.86
N THR A 3 45.14 -7.10 46.14
CA THR A 3 44.11 -7.41 45.15
C THR A 3 43.65 -6.12 44.48
N ALA A 4 44.04 -5.94 43.21
CA ALA A 4 43.62 -4.81 42.40
C ALA A 4 42.09 -4.74 42.39
N ASP A 5 41.59 -3.55 42.71
CA ASP A 5 40.17 -3.26 42.84
C ASP A 5 39.45 -3.55 41.50
N LYS A 6 38.62 -4.61 41.47
CA LYS A 6 38.03 -5.16 40.22
C LYS A 6 37.27 -4.08 39.45
N ILE A 7 37.53 -3.98 38.15
CA ILE A 7 36.89 -2.98 37.28
C ILE A 7 35.51 -3.49 36.88
N ARG A 8 34.51 -3.21 37.72
CA ARG A 8 33.12 -3.68 37.54
C ARG A 8 32.46 -3.32 36.21
N TRP A 9 32.96 -2.30 35.50
CA TRP A 9 32.35 -1.83 34.25
C TRP A 9 32.88 -2.55 33.00
N LEU A 10 33.98 -3.31 33.08
CA LEU A 10 34.56 -4.06 31.95
C LEU A 10 34.26 -5.56 32.13
N LYS A 11 33.45 -6.16 31.25
CA LYS A 11 33.11 -7.58 31.38
C LYS A 11 34.15 -8.45 30.67
N LYS A 12 34.40 -9.64 31.24
CA LYS A 12 35.22 -10.68 30.61
C LYS A 12 34.44 -11.41 29.50
N GLU A 13 33.12 -11.46 29.63
CA GLU A 13 32.18 -12.05 28.67
C GLU A 13 32.14 -11.29 27.33
N HIS A 14 31.72 -11.98 26.28
CA HIS A 14 31.53 -11.42 24.92
C HIS A 14 32.74 -10.69 24.33
N ALA A 15 33.95 -10.99 24.81
CA ALA A 15 35.19 -10.35 24.37
C ALA A 15 35.15 -8.81 24.45
N GLU A 16 34.38 -8.23 25.37
CA GLU A 16 34.32 -6.77 25.56
C GLU A 16 35.69 -6.18 25.92
N TRP A 17 36.51 -6.96 26.66
CA TRP A 17 37.89 -6.60 26.98
C TRP A 17 38.77 -6.49 25.73
N LEU A 18 38.55 -7.34 24.72
CA LEU A 18 39.28 -7.31 23.46
C LEU A 18 38.89 -6.07 22.65
N TRP A 19 37.61 -5.71 22.65
CA TRP A 19 37.15 -4.45 22.05
C TRP A 19 37.77 -3.24 22.76
N ALA A 20 37.77 -3.22 24.09
CA ALA A 20 38.35 -2.14 24.88
C ALA A 20 39.86 -2.01 24.61
N PHE A 21 40.59 -3.12 24.53
CA PHE A 21 42.00 -3.14 24.18
C PHE A 21 42.27 -2.55 22.79
N ARG A 22 41.49 -2.94 21.78
CA ARG A 22 41.60 -2.37 20.43
C ARG A 22 41.31 -0.87 20.43
N TYR A 23 40.24 -0.44 21.10
CA TYR A 23 39.94 0.99 21.26
C TYR A 23 41.09 1.76 21.90
N MET A 24 41.71 1.20 22.95
CA MET A 24 42.86 1.82 23.60
C MET A 24 44.02 1.99 22.63
N LYS A 25 44.34 0.97 21.84
CA LYS A 25 45.43 1.01 20.84
C LYS A 25 45.16 2.05 19.75
N ASP A 26 43.93 2.11 19.25
CA ASP A 26 43.57 2.97 18.11
C ASP A 26 43.40 4.46 18.50
N ASN A 27 43.11 4.74 19.77
CA ASN A 27 42.78 6.10 20.25
C ASN A 27 43.79 6.65 21.27
N ALA A 28 44.83 5.89 21.64
CA ALA A 28 45.86 6.36 22.54
C ALA A 28 46.74 7.42 21.87
N TYR A 29 46.94 8.54 22.57
CA TYR A 29 47.98 9.51 22.23
C TYR A 29 49.30 9.10 22.91
N LEU A 30 50.42 9.68 22.47
CA LEU A 30 51.80 9.29 22.83
C LEU A 30 52.03 8.90 24.30
N ALA A 31 51.55 9.70 25.27
CA ALA A 31 51.75 9.41 26.69
C ALA A 31 50.99 8.16 27.16
N ILE A 32 49.77 7.93 26.63
CA ILE A 32 48.96 6.75 26.95
C ILE A 32 49.51 5.51 26.25
N ASP A 33 49.93 5.65 25.00
CA ASP A 33 50.54 4.54 24.25
C ASP A 33 51.81 4.03 24.93
N ARG A 34 52.65 4.93 25.47
CA ARG A 34 53.83 4.55 26.27
C ARG A 34 53.44 3.75 27.52
N ASN A 35 52.43 4.19 28.27
CA ASN A 35 51.97 3.47 29.46
C ASN A 35 51.37 2.10 29.09
N ILE A 36 50.59 2.03 28.02
CA ILE A 36 50.03 0.78 27.50
C ILE A 36 51.15 -0.20 27.13
N LYS A 37 52.16 0.26 26.38
CA LYS A 37 53.31 -0.56 25.97
C LYS A 37 54.15 -1.01 27.17
N TYR A 38 54.33 -0.14 28.15
CA TYR A 38 55.04 -0.46 29.39
C TYR A 38 54.34 -1.59 30.15
N VAL A 39 53.02 -1.51 30.32
CA VAL A 39 52.25 -2.56 31.01
C VAL A 39 52.21 -3.84 30.18
N LEU A 40 52.05 -3.75 28.86
CA LEU A 40 52.09 -4.91 27.97
C LEU A 40 53.43 -5.65 28.05
N SER A 41 54.58 -4.98 27.95
CA SER A 41 55.93 -5.58 28.06
C SER A 41 56.08 -6.95 27.34
N GLY A 42 55.50 -7.09 26.14
CA GLY A 42 55.55 -8.33 25.36
C GLY A 42 54.60 -9.46 25.80
N ARG A 43 53.72 -9.24 26.79
CA ARG A 43 52.65 -10.17 27.20
C ARG A 43 51.49 -10.16 26.20
N GLU A 44 50.85 -11.31 26.00
CA GLU A 44 49.65 -11.40 25.17
C GLU A 44 48.47 -10.67 25.80
N PRO A 45 47.65 -9.90 25.04
CA PRO A 45 46.52 -9.17 25.60
C PRO A 45 45.50 -10.12 26.25
N SER A 46 45.20 -9.89 27.54
CA SER A 46 44.14 -10.58 28.29
C SER A 46 43.24 -9.59 29.02
N HIS A 47 42.10 -10.06 29.54
CA HIS A 47 41.20 -9.22 30.36
C HIS A 47 41.94 -8.63 31.56
N GLU A 48 42.76 -9.43 32.22
CA GLU A 48 43.54 -9.05 33.39
C GLU A 48 44.58 -7.97 33.05
N ILE A 49 45.26 -8.07 31.90
CA ILE A 49 46.22 -7.05 31.46
C ILE A 49 45.52 -5.73 31.11
N VAL A 50 44.32 -5.79 30.52
CA VAL A 50 43.53 -4.58 30.26
C VAL A 50 43.12 -3.92 31.58
N GLU A 51 42.80 -4.70 32.61
CA GLU A 51 42.55 -4.15 33.95
C GLU A 51 43.79 -3.50 34.57
N GLU A 52 44.97 -4.12 34.42
CA GLU A 52 46.25 -3.55 34.86
C GLU A 52 46.54 -2.20 34.16
N ILE A 53 46.36 -2.14 32.83
CA ILE A 53 46.51 -0.90 32.05
C ILE A 53 45.57 0.19 32.57
N ILE A 54 44.30 -0.14 32.82
CA ILE A 54 43.32 0.83 33.34
C ILE A 54 43.72 1.29 34.75
N HIS A 55 44.21 0.39 35.59
CA HIS A 55 44.65 0.73 36.94
C HIS A 55 45.85 1.69 36.91
N ASP A 56 46.81 1.46 36.02
CA ASP A 56 47.98 2.32 35.88
C ASP A 56 47.61 3.70 35.31
N LEU A 57 46.72 3.73 34.31
CA LEU A 57 46.19 4.98 33.75
C LEU A 57 45.35 5.79 34.75
N ARG A 58 44.75 5.17 35.77
CA ARG A 58 44.00 5.93 36.81
C ARG A 58 44.90 6.83 37.67
N LYS A 59 46.18 6.50 37.78
CA LYS A 59 47.15 7.24 38.61
C LYS A 59 47.43 8.63 38.06
N THR A 60 47.22 8.84 36.75
CA THR A 60 47.47 10.12 36.09
C THR A 60 46.16 10.82 35.71
N GLU A 61 46.16 12.14 35.68
CA GLU A 61 44.98 12.93 35.33
C GLU A 61 44.52 12.68 33.89
N TYR A 62 45.48 12.69 32.98
CA TYR A 62 45.27 12.47 31.55
C TYR A 62 44.75 11.04 31.26
N GLY A 63 45.18 10.05 32.04
CA GLY A 63 44.70 8.67 31.94
C GLY A 63 43.27 8.52 32.48
N ARG A 64 42.89 9.25 33.53
CA ARG A 64 41.49 9.31 34.01
C ARG A 64 40.53 9.82 32.93
N ASP A 65 40.91 10.87 32.21
CA ASP A 65 40.08 11.41 31.13
C ASP A 65 39.95 10.45 29.94
N PHE A 66 41.03 9.73 29.62
CA PHE A 66 40.99 8.69 28.62
C PHE A 66 40.08 7.52 29.02
N ILE A 67 40.15 7.08 30.27
CA ILE A 67 39.24 6.05 30.80
C ILE A 67 37.78 6.52 30.72
N ARG A 68 37.49 7.80 30.99
CA ARG A 68 36.14 8.36 30.83
C ARG A 68 35.64 8.25 29.39
N ARG A 69 36.49 8.59 28.41
CA ARG A 69 36.18 8.44 26.97
C ARG A 69 35.98 6.97 26.58
N LEU A 70 36.89 6.10 26.98
CA LEU A 70 36.80 4.65 26.76
C LEU A 70 35.49 4.08 27.33
N ARG A 71 35.12 4.43 28.56
CA ARG A 71 33.88 3.96 29.20
C ARG A 71 32.65 4.42 28.43
N ASN A 72 32.63 5.67 27.95
CA ASN A 72 31.55 6.19 27.13
C ASN A 72 31.46 5.49 25.77
N ALA A 73 32.60 5.25 25.13
CA ALA A 73 32.68 4.54 23.86
C ALA A 73 32.21 3.08 24.01
N LEU A 74 32.62 2.39 25.09
CA LEU A 74 32.16 1.03 25.39
C LEU A 74 30.65 0.99 25.65
N ARG A 75 30.11 1.97 26.37
CA ARG A 75 28.65 2.09 26.56
C ARG A 75 27.92 2.25 25.22
N GLN A 76 28.43 3.09 24.32
CA GLN A 76 27.87 3.24 22.98
C GLN A 76 28.00 1.97 22.14
N HIS A 77 29.13 1.26 22.25
CA HIS A 77 29.34 -0.02 21.58
C HIS A 77 28.30 -1.06 22.03
N ARG A 78 28.08 -1.21 23.34
CA ARG A 78 27.03 -2.09 23.91
C ARG A 78 25.62 -1.70 23.47
N TYR A 79 25.34 -0.40 23.34
CA TYR A 79 24.05 0.05 22.84
C TYR A 79 23.85 -0.29 21.36
N ARG A 80 24.93 -0.25 20.57
CA ARG A 80 24.94 -0.53 19.13
C ARG A 80 25.08 -2.01 18.77
N SER A 81 25.49 -2.87 19.70
CA SER A 81 25.61 -4.30 19.43
C SER A 81 24.24 -4.92 19.16
N ALA A 82 24.17 -5.77 18.14
CA ALA A 82 22.93 -6.39 17.65
C ALA A 82 22.19 -7.26 18.67
N SER A 83 22.78 -7.56 19.83
CA SER A 83 22.20 -8.38 20.90
C SER A 83 20.89 -7.82 21.49
N ASN A 84 20.57 -6.55 21.24
CA ASN A 84 19.37 -5.90 21.79
C ASN A 84 18.15 -5.93 20.84
N GLY A 85 18.20 -6.75 19.77
CA GLY A 85 17.09 -6.87 18.80
C GLY A 85 16.85 -5.61 17.96
N LYS A 86 17.73 -4.61 18.03
CA LYS A 86 17.65 -3.35 17.28
C LYS A 86 18.86 -3.23 16.36
N LYS A 87 18.61 -3.00 15.07
CA LYS A 87 19.64 -2.62 14.11
C LYS A 87 19.62 -1.10 13.94
N ILE A 88 20.70 -0.44 14.36
CA ILE A 88 20.82 1.01 14.21
C ILE A 88 21.27 1.30 12.77
N SER A 89 20.50 2.13 12.09
CA SER A 89 20.76 2.59 10.73
C SER A 89 20.88 4.11 10.71
N THR A 90 21.85 4.62 9.94
CA THR A 90 22.02 6.07 9.75
C THR A 90 21.57 6.42 8.35
N PHE A 91 20.65 7.38 8.23
CA PHE A 91 20.15 7.90 6.95
C PHE A 91 20.37 9.41 6.87
N ALA A 92 20.66 9.90 5.67
CA ALA A 92 20.63 11.32 5.39
C ALA A 92 19.22 11.68 4.88
N LEU A 93 18.59 12.66 5.54
CA LEU A 93 17.30 13.20 5.12
C LEU A 93 17.48 14.67 4.71
N PRO A 94 16.69 15.16 3.74
CA PRO A 94 16.61 16.59 3.48
C PRO A 94 16.26 17.36 4.75
N THR A 95 16.82 18.55 4.92
CA THR A 95 16.67 19.35 6.15
C THR A 95 15.21 19.59 6.51
N GLN A 96 14.38 19.96 5.52
CA GLN A 96 12.94 20.19 5.70
C GLN A 96 12.21 18.92 6.15
N THR A 97 12.53 17.77 5.56
CA THR A 97 11.92 16.48 5.92
C THR A 97 12.26 16.10 7.35
N LYS A 98 13.52 16.28 7.77
CA LYS A 98 13.94 16.03 9.14
C LYS A 98 13.23 16.95 10.13
N GLN A 99 13.10 18.22 9.80
CA GLN A 99 12.44 19.20 10.66
C GLN A 99 10.94 18.88 10.82
N THR A 100 10.27 18.54 9.72
CA THR A 100 8.87 18.12 9.74
C THR A 100 8.67 16.83 10.56
N LEU A 101 9.56 15.85 10.42
CA LEU A 101 9.53 14.62 11.22
C LEU A 101 9.68 14.92 12.71
N HIS A 102 10.61 15.83 13.06
CA HIS A 102 10.85 16.25 14.43
C HIS A 102 9.63 16.96 15.04
N ASP A 103 9.05 17.91 14.31
CA ASP A 103 7.87 18.66 14.76
C ASP A 103 6.67 17.72 14.95
N ASN A 104 6.45 16.80 14.01
CA ASN A 104 5.40 15.77 14.13
C ASN A 104 5.63 14.84 15.32
N ALA A 105 6.88 14.42 15.55
CA ALA A 105 7.23 13.58 16.70
C ALA A 105 6.91 14.29 18.02
N ARG A 106 7.27 15.57 18.10
CA ARG A 106 7.00 16.41 19.26
C ARG A 106 5.50 16.62 19.49
N HIS A 107 4.75 16.95 18.44
CA HIS A 107 3.30 17.15 18.53
C HIS A 107 2.56 15.90 18.99
N GLN A 108 3.01 14.71 18.57
CA GLN A 108 2.38 13.44 18.93
C GLN A 108 2.95 12.80 20.21
N GLY A 109 3.97 13.40 20.83
CA GLY A 109 4.65 12.83 22.00
C GLY A 109 5.34 11.49 21.72
N LYS A 110 5.69 11.21 20.45
CA LYS A 110 6.29 9.96 20.00
C LYS A 110 7.76 10.16 19.63
N SER A 111 8.53 9.07 19.55
CA SER A 111 9.87 9.14 18.97
C SER A 111 9.79 9.21 17.45
N GLU A 112 10.74 9.90 16.81
CA GLU A 112 10.85 9.96 15.34
C GLU A 112 10.89 8.56 14.71
N SER A 113 11.59 7.61 15.34
CA SER A 113 11.64 6.21 14.89
C SER A 113 10.28 5.52 14.96
N SER A 114 9.44 5.83 15.95
CA SER A 114 8.09 5.28 16.06
C SER A 114 7.17 5.82 14.98
N LEU A 115 7.30 7.12 14.64
CA LEU A 115 6.55 7.71 13.54
C LEU A 115 6.92 7.11 12.20
N VAL A 116 8.22 6.88 11.95
CA VAL A 116 8.66 6.23 10.71
C VAL A 116 8.11 4.80 10.62
N ALA A 117 8.14 4.03 11.72
CA ALA A 117 7.57 2.69 11.73
C ALA A 117 6.05 2.70 11.45
N GLU A 118 5.32 3.60 12.10
CA GLU A 118 3.88 3.75 11.89
C GLU A 118 3.54 4.18 10.45
N ALA A 119 4.32 5.10 9.87
CA ALA A 119 4.15 5.52 8.48
C ALA A 119 4.39 4.36 7.49
N LEU A 120 5.37 3.50 7.76
CA LEU A 120 5.63 2.30 6.95
C LEU A 120 4.46 1.31 7.07
N ASP A 121 4.03 0.98 8.29
CA ASP A 121 2.89 0.08 8.51
C ASP A 121 1.58 0.60 7.89
N GLN A 122 1.35 1.92 7.96
CA GLN A 122 0.20 2.56 7.33
C GLN A 122 0.32 2.56 5.81
N SER A 123 1.51 2.74 5.25
CA SER A 123 1.71 2.75 3.80
C SER A 123 1.34 1.41 3.17
N ASP A 124 1.71 0.29 3.78
CA ASP A 124 1.36 -1.04 3.29
C ASP A 124 -0.15 -1.28 3.33
N LYS A 125 -0.82 -0.87 4.43
CA LYS A 125 -2.28 -0.96 4.56
C LYS A 125 -2.99 -0.11 3.51
N LEU A 126 -2.55 1.13 3.32
CA LEU A 126 -3.14 2.04 2.34
C LEU A 126 -2.98 1.49 0.92
N ILE A 127 -1.81 0.96 0.56
CA ILE A 127 -1.59 0.35 -0.76
C ILE A 127 -2.57 -0.81 -0.99
N GLU A 128 -2.77 -1.65 0.00
CA GLU A 128 -3.68 -2.79 -0.11
C GLU A 128 -5.15 -2.34 -0.20
N GLU A 129 -5.55 -1.33 0.57
CA GLU A 129 -6.87 -0.71 0.47
C GLU A 129 -7.11 -0.09 -0.91
N TYR A 130 -6.11 0.61 -1.47
CA TYR A 130 -6.18 1.16 -2.83
C TYR A 130 -6.36 0.06 -3.88
N ARG A 131 -5.62 -1.05 -3.78
CA ARG A 131 -5.77 -2.20 -4.70
C ARG A 131 -7.17 -2.80 -4.62
N GLN A 132 -7.70 -3.00 -3.41
CA GLN A 132 -9.04 -3.53 -3.22
C GLN A 132 -10.13 -2.58 -3.74
N GLN A 133 -9.95 -1.27 -3.58
CA GLN A 133 -10.86 -0.27 -4.15
C GLN A 133 -10.80 -0.30 -5.68
N GLU A 134 -9.61 -0.34 -6.26
CA GLU A 134 -9.41 -0.41 -7.71
C GLU A 134 -10.08 -1.65 -8.29
N GLN A 135 -9.93 -2.81 -7.65
CA GLN A 135 -10.57 -4.05 -8.08
C GLN A 135 -12.10 -3.96 -8.01
N ARG A 136 -12.65 -3.43 -6.90
CA ARG A 136 -14.11 -3.21 -6.78
C ARG A 136 -14.65 -2.28 -7.86
N LEU A 137 -13.91 -1.22 -8.19
CA LEU A 137 -14.29 -0.30 -9.26
C LEU A 137 -14.25 -0.97 -10.64
N LYS A 138 -13.23 -1.80 -10.91
CA LYS A 138 -13.15 -2.59 -12.15
C LYS A 138 -14.33 -3.55 -12.28
N GLU A 139 -14.62 -4.32 -11.24
CA GLU A 139 -15.76 -5.26 -11.22
C GLU A 139 -17.10 -4.54 -11.44
N LYS A 140 -17.30 -3.41 -10.76
CA LYS A 140 -18.50 -2.58 -10.96
C LYS A 140 -18.58 -2.05 -12.39
N HIS A 141 -17.48 -1.55 -12.94
CA HIS A 141 -17.43 -1.03 -14.30
C HIS A 141 -17.72 -2.13 -15.34
N GLU A 142 -17.17 -3.33 -15.16
CA GLU A 142 -17.44 -4.48 -16.02
C GLU A 142 -18.92 -4.88 -15.97
N LEU A 143 -19.53 -4.85 -14.79
CA LEU A 143 -20.96 -5.13 -14.62
C LEU A 143 -21.81 -4.05 -15.30
N GLU A 144 -21.47 -2.77 -15.14
CA GLU A 144 -22.15 -1.66 -15.83
C GLU A 144 -22.04 -1.79 -17.36
N LEU A 145 -20.86 -2.15 -17.88
CA LEU A 145 -20.67 -2.40 -19.31
C LEU A 145 -21.52 -3.58 -19.80
N LYS A 146 -21.61 -4.69 -19.04
CA LYS A 146 -22.46 -5.83 -19.37
C LYS A 146 -23.93 -5.43 -19.40
N LEU A 147 -24.41 -4.70 -18.39
CA LEU A 147 -25.79 -4.21 -18.34
C LEU A 147 -26.11 -3.24 -19.47
N ALA A 148 -25.17 -2.33 -19.81
CA ALA A 148 -25.33 -1.41 -20.92
C ALA A 148 -25.45 -2.16 -22.26
N LYS A 149 -24.60 -3.17 -22.50
CA LYS A 149 -24.67 -4.03 -23.70
C LYS A 149 -26.00 -4.77 -23.80
N GLN A 150 -26.44 -5.42 -22.72
CA GLN A 150 -27.74 -6.09 -22.67
C GLN A 150 -28.90 -5.12 -22.98
N ARG A 151 -28.81 -3.88 -22.49
CA ARG A 151 -29.83 -2.87 -22.77
C ARG A 151 -29.85 -2.44 -24.24
N ILE A 152 -28.68 -2.32 -24.87
CA ILE A 152 -28.56 -2.03 -26.31
C ILE A 152 -29.18 -3.17 -27.12
N GLU A 153 -28.79 -4.41 -26.86
CA GLU A 153 -29.32 -5.60 -27.54
C GLU A 153 -30.85 -5.70 -27.41
N LEU A 154 -31.40 -5.44 -26.21
CA LEU A 154 -32.85 -5.43 -26.01
C LEU A 154 -33.55 -4.35 -26.86
N LEU A 155 -32.95 -3.15 -26.94
CA LEU A 155 -33.50 -2.07 -27.75
C LEU A 155 -33.45 -2.41 -29.25
N GLU A 156 -32.39 -3.08 -29.71
CA GLU A 156 -32.28 -3.58 -31.07
C GLU A 156 -33.38 -4.60 -31.40
N VAL A 157 -33.65 -5.55 -30.50
CA VAL A 157 -34.75 -6.52 -30.69
C VAL A 157 -36.10 -5.82 -30.78
N LYS A 158 -36.39 -4.87 -29.89
CA LYS A 158 -37.63 -4.09 -29.93
C LYS A 158 -37.75 -3.30 -31.23
N HIS A 159 -36.65 -2.67 -31.65
CA HIS A 159 -36.60 -1.89 -32.88
C HIS A 159 -36.85 -2.77 -34.10
N HIS A 160 -36.19 -3.92 -34.18
CA HIS A 160 -36.34 -4.87 -35.29
C HIS A 160 -37.78 -5.38 -35.41
N GLU A 161 -38.40 -5.78 -34.30
CA GLU A 161 -39.80 -6.23 -34.32
C GLU A 161 -40.76 -5.08 -34.65
N ALA A 162 -40.52 -3.86 -34.13
CA ALA A 162 -41.33 -2.70 -34.49
C ALA A 162 -41.25 -2.39 -36.00
N MET A 163 -40.04 -2.41 -36.58
CA MET A 163 -39.83 -2.21 -38.01
C MET A 163 -40.52 -3.28 -38.84
N ARG A 164 -40.47 -4.55 -38.43
CA ARG A 164 -41.19 -5.65 -39.09
C ARG A 164 -42.71 -5.42 -39.10
N GLN A 165 -43.27 -4.97 -37.98
CA GLN A 165 -44.70 -4.66 -37.88
C GLN A 165 -45.09 -3.46 -38.74
N ILE A 166 -44.26 -2.41 -38.77
CA ILE A 166 -44.46 -1.25 -39.66
C ILE A 166 -44.46 -1.70 -41.12
N GLN A 167 -43.44 -2.44 -41.56
CA GLN A 167 -43.36 -2.96 -42.93
C GLN A 167 -44.60 -3.77 -43.30
N MET A 168 -45.02 -4.72 -42.45
CA MET A 168 -46.22 -5.53 -42.69
C MET A 168 -47.49 -4.67 -42.83
N LEU A 169 -47.64 -3.62 -42.01
CA LEU A 169 -48.78 -2.72 -42.08
C LEU A 169 -48.74 -1.84 -43.32
N THR A 170 -47.57 -1.32 -43.68
CA THR A 170 -47.37 -0.54 -44.90
C THR A 170 -47.69 -1.38 -46.12
N THR A 171 -47.18 -2.60 -46.25
CA THR A 171 -47.50 -3.49 -47.38
C THR A 171 -49.00 -3.76 -47.48
N ARG A 172 -49.69 -3.97 -46.35
CA ARG A 172 -51.14 -4.14 -46.36
C ARG A 172 -51.84 -2.88 -46.83
N LEU A 173 -51.47 -1.72 -46.28
CA LEU A 173 -52.05 -0.44 -46.62
C LEU A 173 -51.86 -0.12 -48.11
N THR A 174 -50.65 -0.26 -48.65
CA THR A 174 -50.40 -0.05 -50.08
C THR A 174 -51.16 -1.05 -50.96
N THR A 175 -51.30 -2.31 -50.53
CA THR A 175 -52.12 -3.29 -51.24
C THR A 175 -53.60 -2.87 -51.28
N TRP A 176 -54.12 -2.37 -50.15
CA TRP A 176 -55.47 -1.84 -50.06
C TRP A 176 -55.65 -0.59 -50.93
N GLU A 177 -54.71 0.36 -50.89
CA GLU A 177 -54.72 1.57 -51.72
C GLU A 177 -54.72 1.22 -53.21
N LEU A 178 -53.85 0.32 -53.67
CA LEU A 178 -53.82 -0.14 -55.06
C LEU A 178 -55.12 -0.85 -55.48
N ALA A 179 -55.76 -1.60 -54.58
CA ALA A 179 -57.05 -2.23 -54.85
C ALA A 179 -58.22 -1.22 -54.89
N LEU A 180 -58.16 -0.17 -54.05
CA LEU A 180 -59.17 0.90 -54.00
C LEU A 180 -59.02 1.94 -55.11
N GLU A 181 -57.81 2.25 -55.58
CA GLU A 181 -57.61 3.05 -56.79
C GLU A 181 -58.21 2.37 -58.03
N ALA A 182 -58.34 1.03 -58.02
CA ALA A 182 -58.97 0.26 -59.08
C ALA A 182 -60.52 0.25 -59.03
N GLU A 183 -61.12 0.51 -57.86
CA GLU A 183 -62.57 0.58 -57.67
C GLU A 183 -62.89 1.84 -56.87
N HIS A 184 -63.24 2.98 -57.50
CA HIS A 184 -63.53 4.26 -56.82
C HIS A 184 -64.80 4.24 -55.95
N PRO A 185 -64.71 4.27 -54.59
CA PRO A 185 -65.89 4.35 -53.75
C PRO A 185 -65.75 5.53 -52.76
N GLU A 186 -66.70 6.45 -52.78
CA GLU A 186 -66.84 7.42 -51.68
C GLU A 186 -67.36 6.69 -50.44
N ILE A 187 -66.45 6.09 -49.66
CA ILE A 187 -66.80 5.36 -48.45
C ILE A 187 -66.92 6.35 -47.29
N PRO A 188 -68.10 6.53 -46.68
CA PRO A 188 -68.24 7.31 -45.46
C PRO A 188 -67.52 6.61 -44.30
N ILE A 189 -66.51 7.27 -43.72
CA ILE A 189 -65.67 6.71 -42.65
C ILE A 189 -66.27 7.00 -41.27
N ASP A 190 -66.68 5.95 -40.55
CA ASP A 190 -66.97 6.05 -39.11
C ASP A 190 -65.68 6.14 -38.28
N LYS A 191 -65.36 7.34 -37.82
CA LYS A 191 -64.18 7.64 -36.99
C LYS A 191 -64.12 6.83 -35.69
N ASN A 192 -65.26 6.46 -35.08
CA ASN A 192 -65.28 5.70 -33.84
C ASN A 192 -64.93 4.21 -34.06
N ALA A 193 -65.47 3.60 -35.13
CA ALA A 193 -65.11 2.25 -35.53
C ALA A 193 -63.62 2.14 -35.93
N VAL A 194 -63.09 3.15 -36.64
CA VAL A 194 -61.66 3.24 -36.97
C VAL A 194 -60.80 3.30 -35.71
N HIS A 195 -61.14 4.14 -34.75
CA HIS A 195 -60.41 4.26 -33.49
C HIS A 195 -60.40 2.95 -32.68
N LYS A 196 -61.55 2.29 -32.57
CA LYS A 196 -61.69 1.00 -31.87
C LYS A 196 -60.82 -0.09 -32.54
N THR A 197 -60.79 -0.10 -33.87
CA THR A 197 -60.00 -1.05 -34.65
C THR A 197 -58.51 -0.77 -34.54
N SER A 198 -58.10 0.50 -34.60
CA SER A 198 -56.73 0.94 -34.39
C SER A 198 -56.21 0.53 -33.01
N LYS A 199 -56.99 0.76 -31.94
CA LYS A 199 -56.64 0.29 -30.58
C LYS A 199 -56.44 -1.22 -30.52
N LYS A 200 -57.29 -2.02 -31.19
CA LYS A 200 -57.14 -3.48 -31.25
C LYS A 200 -55.84 -3.88 -31.95
N LYS A 201 -55.49 -3.22 -33.05
CA LYS A 201 -54.23 -3.48 -33.79
C LYS A 201 -52.99 -3.08 -32.99
N ILE A 202 -53.00 -1.91 -32.35
CA ILE A 202 -51.92 -1.46 -31.45
C ILE A 202 -51.70 -2.47 -30.31
N ARG A 203 -52.77 -3.04 -29.75
CA ARG A 203 -52.66 -4.07 -28.70
C ARG A 203 -51.96 -5.34 -29.21
N VAL A 204 -52.22 -5.75 -30.45
CA VAL A 204 -51.56 -6.91 -31.07
C VAL A 204 -50.07 -6.63 -31.30
N ILE A 205 -49.72 -5.44 -31.81
CA ILE A 205 -48.32 -5.03 -32.03
C ILE A 205 -47.55 -4.99 -30.70
N LYS A 206 -48.12 -4.37 -29.66
CA LYS A 206 -47.54 -4.37 -28.32
C LYS A 206 -47.31 -5.78 -27.78
N LYS A 207 -48.23 -6.71 -28.07
CA LYS A 207 -48.09 -8.11 -27.67
C LYS A 207 -46.94 -8.80 -28.43
N ALA A 208 -46.81 -8.56 -29.74
CA ALA A 208 -45.72 -9.12 -30.54
C ALA A 208 -44.34 -8.64 -30.06
N ILE A 209 -44.20 -7.32 -29.81
CA ILE A 209 -42.99 -6.75 -29.22
C ILE A 209 -42.70 -7.40 -27.86
N LYS A 210 -43.71 -7.53 -27.00
CA LYS A 210 -43.55 -8.18 -25.69
C LYS A 210 -43.09 -9.65 -25.81
N THR A 211 -43.66 -10.42 -26.75
CA THR A 211 -43.24 -11.81 -26.99
C THR A 211 -41.80 -11.89 -27.50
N ALA A 212 -41.37 -10.96 -28.37
CA ALA A 212 -39.99 -10.89 -28.82
C ALA A 212 -39.03 -10.55 -27.66
N GLU A 213 -39.40 -9.63 -26.78
CA GLU A 213 -38.66 -9.31 -25.56
C GLU A 213 -38.53 -10.52 -24.63
N GLU A 214 -39.64 -11.23 -24.38
CA GLU A 214 -39.67 -12.44 -23.54
C GLU A 214 -38.78 -13.55 -24.11
N ARG A 215 -38.80 -13.74 -25.43
CA ARG A 215 -37.93 -14.71 -26.12
C ARG A 215 -36.46 -14.34 -26.01
N TRP A 216 -36.11 -13.07 -26.20
CA TRP A 216 -34.72 -12.62 -26.02
C TRP A 216 -34.25 -12.80 -24.56
N ARG A 217 -35.09 -12.47 -23.58
CA ARG A 217 -34.79 -12.69 -22.15
C ARG A 217 -34.56 -14.16 -21.81
N PHE A 218 -35.31 -15.07 -22.44
CA PHE A 218 -35.15 -16.51 -22.24
C PHE A 218 -33.82 -17.04 -22.77
N LEU A 219 -33.28 -16.43 -23.84
CA LEU A 219 -32.04 -16.84 -24.49
C LEU A 219 -30.79 -16.20 -23.88
N GLN A 220 -30.94 -15.22 -22.98
CA GLN A 220 -29.81 -14.56 -22.33
C GLN A 220 -29.24 -15.43 -21.19
N PRO A 221 -27.91 -15.51 -21.03
CA PRO A 221 -27.30 -16.07 -19.82
C PRO A 221 -27.73 -15.23 -18.62
N ARG A 222 -28.18 -15.88 -17.54
CA ARG A 222 -28.45 -15.18 -16.28
C ARG A 222 -27.10 -14.74 -15.71
N LEU A 223 -26.89 -13.41 -15.64
CA LEU A 223 -25.80 -12.80 -14.88
C LEU A 223 -25.96 -13.09 -13.38
#